data_AF-A0A2V6KWD7-F1
#
_entry.id   AF-A0A2V6KWD7-F1
#
_cell.length_a   1.000
_cell.length_b   1.000
_cell.length_c   1.000
_cell.angle_alpha   90.00
_cell.angle_beta   90.00
_cell.angle_gamma   90.00
#
_symmetry.space_group_name_H-M   'P 1'
#
loop_
_entity.id
_entity.type
_entity.pdbx_description
1 polymer ?
#
loop_
_entity_poly.entity_id
_entity_poly.type
_entity_poly.pdbx_seq_one_letter_code
_entity_poly.pdbx_strand_id
1 'polypeptide(L)'
;MPAFHQSSAGTASDHSIVLLEEYEALAAAVGAALKKFAPQHAISVARSLAQAETLSAKIGPELFIIDVDPPWPGLTDFLEKLRDAYPDAGALIIGGAIPAAIAVERGSFGALQFIEKPFELATFEAAVQAMLEPWHHSKSASPRASLATLNPIDVVLLHYAAGANVIVDVHARGERTGEIHLTGGQVSHAKTEKLSGEEALREILSWSEARMNERAAAVPARPPIRPDWSATLLEALRELKASQIPDIPITEKAVPEKLPAKMGKKIVLIDDTDMLLIFVEDVLATADPELQITTALNATDGIKQIERVNPDLVLLDYSLPDFNGDEVCRRLLENEHTARIPVLMMSAHVAEMNAAAARLENVVATIEKPFLSDALVSLVQRTSSGVPVRTKTVEPAASAQTSRPVRVTAGEAMPKQQKNEVPSRLSAVPPPRRTSTSKKNGKPTRKKSATARKTKMPKEEAKMRTPEPSDEEVRLRAYFVSERRREFGLPGDASSDWLEAKRQLLSETGPG
;
A
#
# COMPACT_ATOMS: atom_id res chain seq x y z
N MET A 1 19.81 59.93 -8.89
CA MET A 1 18.50 59.51 -8.33
C MET A 1 17.56 59.26 -9.49
N PRO A 2 17.20 57.99 -9.73
CA PRO A 2 15.78 57.66 -9.68
C PRO A 2 15.49 56.45 -8.80
N ALA A 3 14.21 56.37 -8.43
CA ALA A 3 13.67 55.74 -7.26
C ALA A 3 13.61 54.21 -7.28
N PHE A 4 13.86 53.63 -6.11
CA PHE A 4 13.48 52.27 -5.74
C PHE A 4 11.95 52.15 -5.76
N HIS A 5 11.40 51.38 -6.70
CA HIS A 5 10.11 50.75 -6.51
C HIS A 5 10.32 49.46 -5.71
N GLN A 6 10.04 49.53 -4.41
CA GLN A 6 9.73 48.33 -3.62
C GLN A 6 8.41 47.77 -4.13
N SER A 7 8.47 46.63 -4.81
CA SER A 7 7.30 45.79 -5.06
C SER A 7 7.18 44.81 -3.90
N SER A 8 6.23 45.06 -3.01
CA SER A 8 5.69 44.04 -2.11
C SER A 8 4.70 43.19 -2.90
N ALA A 9 5.11 41.99 -3.29
CA ALA A 9 4.20 40.94 -3.73
C ALA A 9 4.64 39.65 -3.04
N GLY A 10 3.76 39.11 -2.19
CA GLY A 10 3.93 37.75 -1.67
C GLY A 10 4.02 36.79 -2.85
N THR A 11 5.05 35.96 -2.86
CA THR A 11 5.28 34.92 -3.85
C THR A 11 4.11 33.93 -3.81
N ALA A 12 3.21 33.99 -4.79
CA ALA A 12 2.41 32.83 -5.14
C ALA A 12 3.38 31.72 -5.54
N SER A 13 3.21 30.51 -5.01
CA SER A 13 4.05 29.39 -5.44
C SER A 13 3.83 29.14 -6.93
N ASP A 14 4.90 29.13 -7.72
CA ASP A 14 4.86 28.71 -9.14
C ASP A 14 4.50 27.22 -9.30
N HIS A 15 4.52 26.46 -8.19
CA HIS A 15 4.22 25.04 -8.11
C HIS A 15 2.76 24.81 -7.75
N SER A 16 2.05 24.00 -8.55
CA SER A 16 0.63 23.71 -8.30
C SER A 16 0.24 22.27 -8.60
N ILE A 17 -0.70 21.75 -7.79
CA ILE A 17 -1.22 20.40 -7.85
C ILE A 17 -2.74 20.46 -8.01
N VAL A 18 -3.29 19.68 -8.93
CA VAL A 18 -4.74 19.46 -9.03
C VAL A 18 -5.09 18.11 -8.44
N LEU A 19 -5.97 18.09 -7.44
CA LEU A 19 -6.57 16.88 -6.89
C LEU A 19 -7.98 16.72 -7.47
N LEU A 20 -8.24 15.66 -8.24
CA LEU A 20 -9.57 15.25 -8.66
C LEU A 20 -10.13 14.23 -7.66
N GLU A 21 -11.11 14.65 -6.89
CA GLU A 21 -11.74 13.87 -5.82
C GLU A 21 -13.17 14.39 -5.61
N GLU A 22 -14.17 13.50 -5.64
CA GLU A 22 -15.56 13.90 -5.45
C GLU A 22 -15.97 14.01 -3.97
N TYR A 23 -15.37 13.22 -3.08
CA TYR A 23 -15.72 13.16 -1.67
C TYR A 23 -14.92 14.18 -0.84
N GLU A 24 -15.65 15.07 -0.15
CA GLU A 24 -15.05 16.16 0.63
C GLU A 24 -14.10 15.68 1.74
N ALA A 25 -14.42 14.54 2.39
CA ALA A 25 -13.60 14.01 3.47
C ALA A 25 -12.23 13.51 2.97
N LEU A 26 -12.20 12.74 1.88
CA LEU A 26 -10.96 12.24 1.29
C LEU A 26 -10.15 13.40 0.68
N ALA A 27 -10.83 14.34 0.01
CA ALA A 27 -10.20 15.55 -0.53
C ALA A 27 -9.52 16.38 0.58
N ALA A 28 -10.17 16.52 1.73
CA ALA A 28 -9.61 17.25 2.87
C ALA A 28 -8.41 16.52 3.47
N ALA A 29 -8.48 15.19 3.62
CA ALA A 29 -7.39 14.38 4.16
C ALA A 29 -6.15 14.40 3.25
N VAL A 30 -6.34 14.13 1.95
CA VAL A 30 -5.27 14.20 0.93
C VAL A 30 -4.73 15.63 0.84
N GLY A 31 -5.59 16.64 0.85
CA GLY A 31 -5.17 18.04 0.86
C GLY A 31 -4.35 18.43 2.10
N ALA A 32 -4.69 17.92 3.29
CA ALA A 32 -3.92 18.14 4.51
C ALA A 32 -2.56 17.44 4.46
N ALA A 33 -2.51 16.21 3.96
CA ALA A 33 -1.28 15.47 3.71
C ALA A 33 -0.34 16.24 2.77
N LEU A 34 -0.86 16.67 1.61
CA LEU A 34 -0.08 17.42 0.62
C LEU A 34 0.44 18.75 1.19
N LYS A 35 -0.33 19.45 2.03
CA LYS A 35 0.16 20.67 2.69
C LYS A 35 1.35 20.41 3.61
N LYS A 36 1.42 19.22 4.23
CA LYS A 36 2.51 18.83 5.14
C LYS A 36 3.77 18.48 4.35
N PHE A 37 3.63 17.70 3.27
CA PHE A 37 4.77 17.10 2.57
C PHE A 37 5.21 17.90 1.33
N ALA A 38 4.30 18.64 0.70
CA ALA A 38 4.56 19.53 -0.44
C ALA A 38 4.17 20.99 -0.09
N PRO A 39 4.75 21.60 0.98
CA PRO A 39 4.32 22.90 1.49
C PRO A 39 4.54 24.06 0.51
N GLN A 40 5.37 23.86 -0.52
CA GLN A 40 5.63 24.83 -1.58
C GLN A 40 4.61 24.75 -2.72
N HIS A 41 3.66 23.81 -2.71
CA HIS A 41 2.71 23.61 -3.80
C HIS A 41 1.32 24.13 -3.44
N ALA A 42 0.72 24.91 -4.34
CA ALA A 42 -0.67 25.30 -4.23
C ALA A 42 -1.57 24.13 -4.65
N ILE A 43 -2.42 23.66 -3.73
CA ILE A 43 -3.33 22.53 -3.98
C ILE A 43 -4.71 23.07 -4.36
N SER A 44 -5.21 22.66 -5.54
CA SER A 44 -6.55 22.97 -6.01
C SER A 44 -7.38 21.70 -6.17
N VAL A 45 -8.53 21.63 -5.50
CA VAL A 45 -9.42 20.46 -5.55
C VAL A 45 -10.49 20.66 -6.63
N ALA A 46 -10.58 19.69 -7.53
CA ALA A 46 -11.64 19.54 -8.52
C ALA A 46 -12.56 18.38 -8.12
N ARG A 47 -13.87 18.54 -8.33
CA ARG A 47 -14.90 17.52 -8.08
C ARG A 47 -15.57 17.05 -9.37
N SER A 48 -15.00 17.42 -10.52
CA SER A 48 -15.43 16.99 -11.84
C SER A 48 -14.31 17.25 -12.84
N LEU A 49 -14.30 16.51 -13.96
CA LEU A 49 -13.34 16.71 -15.04
C LEU A 49 -13.40 18.14 -15.59
N ALA A 50 -14.59 18.70 -15.81
CA ALA A 50 -14.74 20.08 -16.29
C ALA A 50 -14.18 21.13 -15.31
N GLN A 51 -14.34 20.89 -14.00
CA GLN A 51 -13.73 21.75 -12.98
C GLN A 51 -12.21 21.61 -12.98
N ALA A 52 -11.69 20.39 -13.13
CA ALA A 52 -10.25 20.13 -13.22
C ALA A 52 -9.63 20.84 -14.42
N GLU A 53 -10.26 20.77 -15.60
CA GLU A 53 -9.83 21.51 -16.80
C GLU A 53 -9.78 23.03 -16.54
N THR A 54 -10.86 23.57 -15.95
CA THR A 54 -10.96 25.01 -15.66
C THR A 54 -9.91 25.48 -14.65
N LEU A 55 -9.61 24.66 -13.65
CA LEU A 55 -8.57 24.94 -12.65
C LEU A 55 -7.18 24.86 -13.28
N SER A 56 -6.92 23.81 -14.06
CA SER A 56 -5.64 23.59 -14.72
C SER A 56 -5.26 24.78 -15.61
N ALA A 57 -6.21 25.29 -16.39
CA ALA A 57 -6.01 26.47 -17.24
C ALA A 57 -5.62 27.74 -16.47
N LYS A 58 -5.96 27.83 -15.19
CA LYS A 58 -5.65 29.00 -14.34
C LYS A 58 -4.31 28.87 -13.62
N ILE A 59 -3.92 27.66 -13.24
CA ILE A 59 -2.80 27.45 -12.30
C ILE A 59 -1.59 26.76 -12.92
N GLY A 60 -1.74 26.08 -14.05
CA GLY A 60 -0.64 25.35 -14.71
C GLY A 60 -0.03 24.26 -13.82
N PRO A 61 -0.76 23.17 -13.53
CA PRO A 61 -0.31 22.15 -12.60
C PRO A 61 0.83 21.30 -13.14
N GLU A 62 1.76 20.95 -12.26
CA GLU A 62 2.86 20.02 -12.55
C GLU A 62 2.56 18.57 -12.15
N LEU A 63 1.51 18.38 -11.34
CA LEU A 63 1.06 17.09 -10.87
C LEU A 63 -0.47 17.07 -10.76
N PHE A 64 -1.04 16.01 -11.32
CA PHE A 64 -2.42 15.62 -11.13
C PHE A 64 -2.48 14.45 -10.15
N ILE A 65 -3.39 14.52 -9.18
CA ILE A 65 -3.72 13.39 -8.32
C ILE A 65 -5.19 13.09 -8.58
N ILE A 66 -5.49 11.87 -9.02
CA ILE A 66 -6.79 11.51 -9.57
C ILE A 66 -7.29 10.29 -8.81
N ASP A 67 -8.30 10.48 -7.96
CA ASP A 67 -9.07 9.34 -7.46
C ASP A 67 -9.98 8.82 -8.56
N VAL A 68 -9.88 7.54 -8.90
CA VAL A 68 -10.69 6.90 -9.96
C VAL A 68 -11.78 5.99 -9.43
N ASP A 69 -12.02 6.00 -8.11
CA ASP A 69 -13.13 5.30 -7.50
C ASP A 69 -14.14 6.29 -6.87
N PRO A 70 -15.30 6.51 -7.52
CA PRO A 70 -15.82 5.80 -8.69
C PRO A 70 -15.21 6.26 -10.03
N PRO A 71 -15.34 5.45 -11.11
CA PRO A 71 -14.85 5.82 -12.43
C PRO A 71 -15.39 7.15 -12.95
N TRP A 72 -14.51 7.96 -13.52
CA TRP A 72 -14.88 9.20 -14.22
C TRP A 72 -15.14 8.93 -15.71
N PRO A 73 -16.37 9.11 -16.21
CA PRO A 73 -16.63 9.00 -17.66
C PRO A 73 -15.87 10.09 -18.43
N GLY A 74 -15.17 9.70 -19.49
CA GLY A 74 -14.35 10.59 -20.31
C GLY A 74 -12.98 10.92 -19.70
N LEU A 75 -12.52 10.13 -18.72
CA LEU A 75 -11.21 10.31 -18.10
C LEU A 75 -10.07 10.15 -19.12
N THR A 76 -10.24 9.25 -20.10
CA THR A 76 -9.26 9.08 -21.19
C THR A 76 -9.13 10.36 -22.00
N ASP A 77 -10.25 10.94 -22.43
CA ASP A 77 -10.27 12.18 -23.22
C ASP A 77 -9.71 13.36 -22.41
N PHE A 78 -9.95 13.36 -21.09
CA PHE A 78 -9.36 14.34 -20.19
C PHE A 78 -7.85 14.23 -20.14
N LEU A 79 -7.29 13.03 -19.93
CA LEU A 79 -5.83 12.81 -19.93
C LEU A 79 -5.18 13.19 -21.27
N GLU A 80 -5.87 12.96 -22.38
CA GLU A 80 -5.42 13.36 -23.71
C GLU A 80 -5.34 14.89 -23.88
N LYS A 81 -6.35 15.63 -23.42
CA LYS A 81 -6.29 17.09 -23.37
C LYS A 81 -5.17 17.59 -22.45
N LEU A 82 -4.98 16.92 -21.30
CA LEU A 82 -3.89 17.27 -20.39
C LEU A 82 -2.52 16.98 -21.01
N ARG A 83 -2.38 15.88 -21.75
CA ARG A 83 -1.15 15.56 -22.48
C ARG A 83 -0.77 16.65 -23.48
N ASP A 84 -1.76 17.23 -24.17
CA ASP A 84 -1.50 18.32 -25.13
C ASP A 84 -1.19 19.66 -24.42
N ALA A 85 -1.85 19.95 -23.29
CA ALA A 85 -1.71 21.23 -22.58
C ALA A 85 -0.56 21.27 -21.56
N TYR A 86 -0.26 20.13 -20.92
CA TYR A 86 0.68 19.96 -19.81
C TYR A 86 1.51 18.66 -19.99
N PRO A 87 2.28 18.52 -21.09
CA PRO A 87 3.00 17.28 -21.40
C PRO A 87 3.99 16.86 -20.31
N ASP A 88 4.61 17.81 -19.61
CA ASP A 88 5.60 17.56 -18.57
C ASP A 88 4.98 17.26 -17.20
N ALA A 89 3.65 17.41 -17.06
CA ALA A 89 2.98 17.11 -15.80
C ALA A 89 2.97 15.61 -15.53
N GLY A 90 3.09 15.25 -14.25
CA GLY A 90 2.87 13.89 -13.77
C GLY A 90 1.40 13.65 -13.43
N ALA A 91 0.98 12.38 -13.42
CA ALA A 91 -0.34 11.99 -12.94
C ALA A 91 -0.25 10.78 -12.01
N LEU A 92 -0.73 10.93 -10.78
CA LEU A 92 -0.88 9.88 -9.78
C LEU A 92 -2.35 9.46 -9.72
N ILE A 93 -2.60 8.17 -9.91
CA ILE A 93 -3.91 7.54 -9.92
C ILE A 93 -4.11 6.83 -8.58
N ILE A 94 -5.20 7.15 -7.89
CA ILE A 94 -5.62 6.48 -6.66
C ILE A 94 -6.79 5.56 -7.03
N GLY A 95 -6.66 4.26 -6.84
CA GLY A 95 -7.69 3.30 -7.27
C GLY A 95 -7.45 1.87 -6.81
N GLY A 96 -8.04 0.90 -7.51
CA GLY A 96 -7.90 -0.52 -7.20
C GLY A 96 -6.50 -1.08 -7.48
N ALA A 97 -6.22 -2.24 -6.87
CA ALA A 97 -4.94 -2.94 -6.89
C ALA A 97 -4.50 -3.36 -8.30
N ILE A 98 -3.38 -2.82 -8.81
CA ILE A 98 -2.77 -3.34 -10.04
C ILE A 98 -2.14 -4.72 -9.74
N PRO A 99 -2.31 -5.75 -10.59
CA PRO A 99 -1.71 -7.06 -10.35
C PRO A 99 -0.19 -6.98 -10.19
N ALA A 100 0.34 -7.61 -9.15
CA ALA A 100 1.76 -7.51 -8.76
C ALA A 100 2.75 -7.79 -9.90
N ALA A 101 2.47 -8.80 -10.74
CA ALA A 101 3.32 -9.10 -11.90
C ALA A 101 3.42 -7.92 -12.90
N ILE A 102 2.31 -7.21 -13.10
CA ILE A 102 2.27 -6.02 -13.96
C ILE A 102 2.94 -4.84 -13.25
N ALA A 103 2.71 -4.65 -11.95
CA ALA A 103 3.36 -3.59 -11.18
C ALA A 103 4.89 -3.72 -11.19
N VAL A 104 5.42 -4.93 -11.00
CA VAL A 104 6.87 -5.23 -11.06
C VAL A 104 7.41 -5.00 -12.47
N GLU A 105 6.74 -5.52 -13.49
CA GLU A 105 7.19 -5.34 -14.87
C GLU A 105 7.04 -3.89 -15.33
N ARG A 106 6.14 -3.10 -14.78
CA ARG A 106 6.07 -1.68 -15.06
C ARG A 106 7.18 -0.92 -14.33
N GLY A 107 7.44 -1.25 -13.07
CA GLY A 107 8.33 -0.46 -12.20
C GLY A 107 7.86 1.01 -12.16
N SER A 108 8.80 1.96 -12.17
CA SER A 108 8.49 3.39 -12.27
C SER A 108 8.27 3.89 -13.71
N PHE A 109 8.21 2.98 -14.71
CA PHE A 109 7.98 3.36 -16.10
C PHE A 109 6.50 3.63 -16.39
N GLY A 110 6.22 4.61 -17.24
CA GLY A 110 4.88 4.96 -17.71
C GLY A 110 4.48 6.39 -17.36
N ALA A 111 3.47 6.91 -18.07
CA ALA A 111 3.01 8.29 -17.87
C ALA A 111 2.23 8.49 -16.57
N LEU A 112 1.63 7.41 -16.07
CA LEU A 112 0.80 7.39 -14.86
C LEU A 112 1.52 6.66 -13.73
N GLN A 113 1.35 7.12 -12.50
CA GLN A 113 1.69 6.35 -11.29
C GLN A 113 0.42 5.87 -10.61
N PHE A 114 0.48 4.77 -9.86
CA PHE A 114 -0.68 4.16 -9.24
C PHE A 114 -0.45 3.94 -7.75
N ILE A 115 -1.49 4.19 -6.96
CA ILE A 115 -1.56 3.82 -5.55
C ILE A 115 -2.87 3.09 -5.27
N GLU A 116 -2.75 1.93 -4.64
CA GLU A 116 -3.88 1.05 -4.31
C GLU A 116 -4.62 1.55 -3.06
N LYS A 117 -5.95 1.58 -3.11
CA LYS A 117 -6.80 1.73 -1.92
C LYS A 117 -7.04 0.38 -1.24
N PRO A 118 -6.98 0.32 0.11
CA PRO A 118 -6.57 1.38 1.04
C PRO A 118 -5.04 1.54 1.07
N PHE A 119 -4.56 2.79 1.19
CA PHE A 119 -3.14 3.09 1.32
C PHE A 119 -2.80 3.80 2.63
N GLU A 120 -1.57 3.63 3.08
CA GLU A 120 -1.02 4.38 4.21
C GLU A 120 -0.50 5.76 3.76
N LEU A 121 -0.52 6.71 4.69
CA LEU A 121 -0.07 8.08 4.43
C LEU A 121 1.40 8.14 4.00
N ALA A 122 2.25 7.26 4.55
CA ALA A 122 3.66 7.19 4.20
C ALA A 122 3.88 6.72 2.75
N THR A 123 3.11 5.73 2.29
CA THR A 123 3.16 5.26 0.89
C THR A 123 2.73 6.36 -0.07
N PHE A 124 1.65 7.08 0.27
CA PHE A 124 1.19 8.23 -0.51
C PHE A 124 2.23 9.36 -0.54
N GLU A 125 2.85 9.67 0.60
CA GLU A 125 3.94 10.64 0.71
C GLU A 125 5.10 10.27 -0.20
N ALA A 126 5.60 9.04 -0.12
CA ALA A 126 6.71 8.55 -0.94
C ALA A 126 6.40 8.66 -2.44
N ALA A 127 5.19 8.27 -2.86
CA ALA A 127 4.76 8.35 -4.25
C ALA A 127 4.72 9.81 -4.75
N VAL A 128 4.17 10.73 -3.96
CA VAL A 128 4.12 12.16 -4.32
C VAL A 128 5.52 12.78 -4.36
N GLN A 129 6.38 12.50 -3.37
CA GLN A 129 7.75 13.02 -3.35
C GLN A 129 8.55 12.56 -4.57
N ALA A 130 8.49 11.26 -4.91
CA ALA A 130 9.17 10.71 -6.09
C ALA A 130 8.75 11.39 -7.40
N MET A 131 7.52 11.93 -7.45
CA MET A 131 7.02 12.67 -8.61
C MET A 131 7.38 14.16 -8.60
N LEU A 132 7.65 14.75 -7.42
CA LEU A 132 7.97 16.18 -7.28
C LEU A 132 9.47 16.47 -7.22
N GLU A 133 10.32 15.47 -6.99
CA GLU A 133 11.78 15.66 -6.89
C GLU A 133 12.40 16.32 -8.14
N PRO A 134 13.30 17.32 -7.97
CA PRO A 134 13.97 17.97 -9.09
C PRO A 134 14.91 17.03 -9.85
N TRP A 135 15.01 17.26 -11.16
CA TRP A 135 15.90 16.55 -12.09
C TRP A 135 17.39 16.86 -11.79
N HIS A 136 17.93 16.30 -10.72
CA HIS A 136 19.37 16.43 -10.43
C HIS A 136 20.15 15.30 -11.11
N HIS A 137 21.22 15.71 -11.80
CA HIS A 137 22.11 14.94 -12.68
C HIS A 137 22.74 13.67 -12.05
N SER A 138 21.94 12.64 -11.80
CA SER A 138 22.44 11.27 -11.63
C SER A 138 22.27 10.53 -12.94
N LYS A 139 23.36 9.94 -13.46
CA LYS A 139 23.37 9.11 -14.69
C LYS A 139 22.56 7.80 -14.59
N SER A 140 21.66 7.70 -13.60
CA SER A 140 20.82 6.54 -13.29
C SER A 140 19.42 6.96 -12.79
N ALA A 141 18.97 8.18 -13.06
CA ALA A 141 17.62 8.60 -12.67
C ALA A 141 16.58 7.94 -13.58
N SER A 142 15.67 7.15 -13.01
CA SER A 142 14.44 6.72 -13.68
C SER A 142 13.68 7.97 -14.17
N PRO A 143 13.18 8.00 -15.41
CA PRO A 143 12.50 9.18 -15.93
C PRO A 143 11.26 9.53 -15.08
N ARG A 144 11.06 10.81 -14.76
CA ARG A 144 9.84 11.32 -14.11
C ARG A 144 8.64 10.95 -15.00
N ALA A 145 7.60 10.36 -14.41
CA ALA A 145 6.36 10.05 -15.12
C ALA A 145 5.80 11.33 -15.75
N SER A 146 5.57 11.31 -17.07
CA SER A 146 5.14 12.48 -17.85
C SER A 146 4.00 12.11 -18.78
N LEU A 147 2.97 12.95 -18.81
CA LEU A 147 1.82 12.78 -19.70
C LEU A 147 2.19 12.73 -21.18
N ALA A 148 3.32 13.33 -21.60
CA ALA A 148 3.85 13.21 -22.96
C ALA A 148 4.05 11.76 -23.40
N THR A 149 4.35 10.86 -22.45
CA THR A 149 4.62 9.44 -22.70
C THR A 149 3.38 8.54 -22.59
N LEU A 150 2.19 9.12 -22.43
CA LEU A 150 0.95 8.37 -22.25
C LEU A 150 0.71 7.45 -23.43
N ASN A 151 0.48 6.17 -23.14
CA ASN A 151 0.34 5.12 -24.13
C ASN A 151 -0.88 4.21 -23.83
N PRO A 152 -1.24 3.30 -24.74
CA PRO A 152 -2.38 2.40 -24.54
C PRO A 152 -2.29 1.53 -23.28
N ILE A 153 -1.09 1.13 -22.84
CA ILE A 153 -0.90 0.34 -21.61
C ILE A 153 -1.30 1.17 -20.38
N ASP A 154 -0.93 2.45 -20.34
CA ASP A 154 -1.32 3.36 -19.25
C ASP A 154 -2.84 3.47 -19.13
N VAL A 155 -3.54 3.62 -20.25
CA VAL A 155 -5.00 3.77 -20.29
C VAL A 155 -5.72 2.46 -19.95
N VAL A 156 -5.20 1.30 -20.37
CA VAL A 156 -5.74 0.01 -19.94
C VAL A 156 -5.63 -0.14 -18.42
N LEU A 157 -4.48 0.21 -17.83
CA LEU A 157 -4.27 0.10 -16.39
C LEU A 157 -5.08 1.13 -15.59
N LEU A 158 -5.26 2.32 -16.14
CA LEU A 158 -6.18 3.33 -15.60
C LEU A 158 -7.60 2.77 -15.43
N HIS A 159 -8.16 2.22 -16.51
CA HIS A 159 -9.52 1.67 -16.49
C HIS A 159 -9.64 0.39 -15.69
N TYR A 160 -8.55 -0.39 -15.60
CA TYR A 160 -8.47 -1.53 -14.70
C TYR A 160 -8.56 -1.07 -13.23
N ALA A 161 -7.76 -0.09 -12.82
CA ALA A 161 -7.76 0.44 -11.46
C ALA A 161 -9.11 1.09 -11.10
N ALA A 162 -9.80 1.68 -12.07
CA ALA A 162 -11.14 2.25 -11.90
C ALA A 162 -12.23 1.16 -11.84
N GLY A 163 -12.04 -0.01 -12.46
CA GLY A 163 -13.12 -0.98 -12.66
C GLY A 163 -14.15 -0.51 -13.71
N ALA A 164 -13.72 0.28 -14.70
CA ALA A 164 -14.61 0.95 -15.65
C ALA A 164 -15.23 0.00 -16.71
N ASN A 165 -16.38 0.42 -17.27
CA ASN A 165 -17.03 -0.21 -18.42
C ASN A 165 -16.95 0.74 -19.61
N VAL A 166 -16.03 0.48 -20.53
CA VAL A 166 -15.63 1.48 -21.52
C VAL A 166 -15.11 0.85 -22.81
N ILE A 167 -15.29 1.54 -23.93
CA ILE A 167 -14.57 1.26 -25.16
C ILE A 167 -13.56 2.39 -25.34
N VAL A 168 -12.29 2.02 -25.44
CA VAL A 168 -11.19 2.93 -25.75
C VAL A 168 -10.89 2.77 -27.23
N ASP A 169 -11.17 3.81 -28.01
CA ASP A 169 -10.71 3.88 -29.39
C ASP A 169 -9.26 4.34 -29.41
N VAL A 170 -8.45 3.69 -30.24
CA VAL A 170 -7.02 3.96 -30.36
C VAL A 170 -6.69 4.25 -31.81
N HIS A 171 -6.05 5.39 -32.06
CA HIS A 171 -5.65 5.87 -33.38
C HIS A 171 -4.13 6.07 -33.39
N ALA A 172 -3.43 5.37 -34.29
CA ALA A 172 -1.98 5.46 -34.42
C ALA A 172 -1.57 5.93 -35.82
N ARG A 173 -0.27 6.22 -36.01
CA ARG A 173 0.29 6.64 -37.31
C ARG A 173 -0.05 5.62 -38.40
N GLY A 174 -0.30 6.11 -39.61
CA GLY A 174 -0.60 5.30 -40.79
C GLY A 174 -2.07 4.85 -40.89
N GLU A 175 -3.01 5.66 -40.40
CA GLU A 175 -4.46 5.38 -40.39
C GLU A 175 -4.84 4.09 -39.63
N ARG A 176 -3.94 3.58 -38.77
CA ARG A 176 -4.22 2.41 -37.96
C ARG A 176 -5.20 2.79 -36.86
N THR A 177 -6.33 2.09 -36.84
CA THR A 177 -7.38 2.26 -35.83
C THR A 177 -7.66 0.93 -35.13
N GLY A 178 -7.91 1.00 -33.84
CA GLY A 178 -8.30 -0.15 -33.04
C GLY A 178 -9.23 0.25 -31.89
N GLU A 179 -9.89 -0.73 -31.32
CA GLU A 179 -10.81 -0.57 -30.19
C GLU A 179 -10.43 -1.56 -29.10
N ILE A 180 -10.39 -1.11 -27.84
CA ILE A 180 -10.21 -1.95 -26.65
C ILE A 180 -11.46 -1.83 -25.79
N HIS A 181 -12.11 -2.95 -25.52
CA HIS A 181 -13.33 -3.01 -24.72
C HIS A 181 -12.98 -3.47 -23.31
N LEU A 182 -13.26 -2.64 -22.31
CA LEU A 182 -13.10 -2.98 -20.90
C LEU A 182 -14.47 -3.13 -20.23
N THR A 183 -14.63 -4.20 -19.45
CA THR A 183 -15.84 -4.47 -18.65
C THR A 183 -15.40 -4.77 -17.22
N GLY A 184 -15.82 -3.95 -16.25
CA GLY A 184 -15.37 -4.04 -14.87
C GLY A 184 -13.86 -3.92 -14.73
N GLY A 185 -13.24 -3.06 -15.56
CA GLY A 185 -11.78 -2.88 -15.64
C GLY A 185 -11.02 -4.01 -16.35
N GLN A 186 -11.68 -5.11 -16.71
CA GLN A 186 -11.05 -6.23 -17.42
C GLN A 186 -11.14 -6.04 -18.93
N VAL A 187 -10.05 -6.30 -19.66
CA VAL A 187 -10.10 -6.33 -21.12
C VAL A 187 -10.96 -7.51 -21.57
N SER A 188 -12.08 -7.18 -22.19
CA SER A 188 -13.12 -8.11 -22.65
C SER A 188 -13.05 -8.38 -24.16
N HIS A 189 -12.50 -7.43 -24.92
CA HIS A 189 -12.29 -7.57 -26.35
C HIS A 189 -11.28 -6.53 -26.85
N ALA A 190 -10.64 -6.80 -27.97
CA ALA A 190 -9.93 -5.81 -28.75
C ALA A 190 -10.09 -6.12 -30.24
N LYS A 191 -10.04 -5.09 -31.08
CA LYS A 191 -10.21 -5.24 -32.52
C LYS A 191 -9.42 -4.17 -33.28
N THR A 192 -8.78 -4.57 -34.37
CA THR A 192 -8.24 -3.65 -35.39
C THR A 192 -8.98 -3.86 -36.71
N GLU A 193 -8.56 -3.20 -37.79
CA GLU A 193 -9.13 -3.47 -39.12
C GLU A 193 -8.98 -4.94 -39.56
N LYS A 194 -7.90 -5.60 -39.12
CA LYS A 194 -7.51 -6.94 -39.60
C LYS A 194 -7.55 -8.01 -38.51
N LEU A 195 -7.29 -7.63 -37.26
CA LEU A 195 -7.17 -8.56 -36.14
C LEU A 195 -8.33 -8.39 -35.16
N SER A 196 -8.54 -9.41 -34.33
CA SER A 196 -9.55 -9.42 -33.28
C SER A 196 -9.07 -10.27 -32.10
N GLY A 197 -9.52 -9.94 -30.89
CA GLY A 197 -9.13 -10.64 -29.66
C GLY A 197 -7.73 -10.27 -29.20
N GLU A 198 -6.98 -11.25 -28.71
CA GLU A 198 -5.67 -11.03 -28.09
C GLU A 198 -4.61 -10.49 -29.06
N GLU A 199 -4.62 -10.97 -30.31
CA GLU A 199 -3.68 -10.50 -31.34
C GLU A 199 -3.90 -9.00 -31.66
N ALA A 200 -5.17 -8.57 -31.72
CA ALA A 200 -5.50 -7.16 -31.86
C ALA A 200 -5.08 -6.35 -30.64
N LEU A 201 -5.30 -6.88 -29.42
CA LEU A 201 -4.88 -6.22 -28.20
C LEU A 201 -3.36 -5.99 -28.21
N ARG A 202 -2.58 -7.04 -28.46
CA ARG A 202 -1.12 -6.97 -28.56
C ARG A 202 -0.66 -5.96 -29.60
N GLU A 203 -1.27 -5.99 -30.79
CA GLU A 203 -0.96 -5.03 -31.84
C GLU A 203 -1.20 -3.59 -31.35
N ILE A 204 -2.37 -3.30 -30.78
CA ILE A 204 -2.72 -1.96 -30.29
C ILE A 204 -1.78 -1.50 -29.17
N LEU A 205 -1.45 -2.38 -28.22
CA LEU A 205 -0.56 -2.04 -27.10
C LEU A 205 0.87 -1.70 -27.55
N SER A 206 1.29 -2.20 -28.72
CA SER A 206 2.59 -1.86 -29.32
C SER A 206 2.62 -0.51 -30.02
N TRP A 207 1.47 0.16 -30.20
CA TRP A 207 1.40 1.41 -30.95
C TRP A 207 2.00 2.59 -30.18
N SER A 208 3.10 3.11 -30.70
CA SER A 208 3.70 4.36 -30.24
C SER A 208 2.93 5.59 -30.71
N GLU A 209 2.96 6.65 -29.89
CA GLU A 209 2.30 7.93 -30.15
C GLU A 209 0.80 7.81 -30.46
N ALA A 210 0.13 6.79 -29.93
CA ALA A 210 -1.30 6.62 -30.13
C ALA A 210 -2.11 7.74 -29.47
N ARG A 211 -3.16 8.19 -30.18
CA ARG A 211 -4.24 9.02 -29.64
C ARG A 211 -5.41 8.13 -29.23
N MET A 212 -5.95 8.37 -28.05
CA MET A 212 -7.02 7.57 -27.49
C MET A 212 -8.24 8.44 -27.23
N ASN A 213 -9.43 7.86 -27.32
CA ASN A 213 -10.64 8.54 -26.90
C ASN A 213 -11.60 7.52 -26.29
N GLU A 214 -12.50 8.03 -25.45
CA GLU A 214 -13.39 7.19 -24.68
C GLU A 214 -14.79 7.15 -25.29
N ARG A 215 -15.42 5.97 -25.26
CA ARG A 215 -16.86 5.83 -25.47
C ARG A 215 -17.46 4.91 -24.42
N ALA A 216 -18.68 5.22 -24.01
CA ALA A 216 -19.42 4.37 -23.09
C ALA A 216 -19.63 2.97 -23.69
N ALA A 217 -19.23 1.93 -22.95
CA ALA A 217 -19.56 0.56 -23.32
C ALA A 217 -20.97 0.22 -22.81
N ALA A 218 -21.82 -0.35 -23.66
CA ALA A 218 -22.99 -1.06 -23.18
C ALA A 218 -22.52 -2.31 -22.42
N VAL A 219 -22.97 -2.49 -21.17
CA VAL A 219 -22.64 -3.70 -20.38
C VAL A 219 -23.11 -4.94 -21.15
N PRO A 220 -22.21 -5.82 -21.63
CA PRO A 220 -22.62 -6.96 -22.43
C PRO A 220 -23.42 -7.95 -21.57
N ALA A 221 -24.55 -8.44 -22.08
CA ALA A 221 -25.45 -9.36 -21.36
C ALA A 221 -24.77 -10.69 -20.95
N ARG A 222 -23.66 -11.03 -21.60
CA ARG A 222 -22.69 -12.06 -21.20
C ARG A 222 -21.30 -11.57 -21.65
N PRO A 223 -20.35 -11.26 -20.76
CA PRO A 223 -19.00 -10.90 -21.18
C PRO A 223 -18.32 -12.15 -21.79
N PRO A 224 -17.88 -12.11 -23.05
CA PRO A 224 -17.03 -13.16 -23.60
C PRO A 224 -15.59 -12.90 -23.12
N ILE A 225 -14.84 -13.98 -22.88
CA ILE A 225 -13.44 -14.05 -22.41
C ILE A 225 -13.27 -14.17 -20.87
N ARG A 226 -12.69 -15.31 -20.47
CA ARG A 226 -12.10 -15.65 -19.15
C ARG A 226 -10.58 -15.35 -19.20
N PRO A 227 -9.88 -15.22 -18.06
CA PRO A 227 -8.79 -14.25 -17.86
C PRO A 227 -7.44 -14.76 -18.38
N ASP A 228 -6.87 -14.10 -19.39
CA ASP A 228 -5.42 -14.21 -19.68
C ASP A 228 -4.83 -12.95 -20.36
N TRP A 229 -5.57 -11.83 -20.41
CA TRP A 229 -5.08 -10.60 -21.03
C TRP A 229 -3.89 -9.97 -20.27
N SER A 230 -3.71 -10.33 -18.99
CA SER A 230 -2.58 -9.87 -18.17
C SER A 230 -1.25 -10.40 -18.70
N ALA A 231 -1.21 -11.61 -19.26
CA ALA A 231 -0.01 -12.15 -19.91
C ALA A 231 0.34 -11.35 -21.16
N THR A 232 -0.65 -11.03 -22.00
CA THR A 232 -0.48 -10.19 -23.19
C THR A 232 0.02 -8.79 -22.81
N LEU A 233 -0.52 -8.20 -21.75
CA LEU A 233 -0.09 -6.89 -21.26
C LEU A 233 1.36 -6.94 -20.73
N LEU A 234 1.72 -8.00 -20.01
CA LEU A 234 3.06 -8.22 -19.48
C LEU A 234 4.08 -8.34 -20.60
N GLU A 235 3.73 -9.03 -21.69
CA GLU A 235 4.58 -9.16 -22.86
C GLU A 235 4.73 -7.83 -23.60
N ALA A 236 3.64 -7.10 -23.80
CA ALA A 236 3.70 -5.75 -24.38
C ALA A 236 4.55 -4.78 -23.55
N LEU A 237 4.50 -4.85 -22.21
CA LEU A 237 5.36 -4.08 -21.32
C LEU A 237 6.85 -4.43 -21.50
N ARG A 238 7.17 -5.72 -21.65
CA ARG A 238 8.55 -6.17 -21.91
C ARG A 238 9.07 -5.68 -23.25
N GLU A 239 8.25 -5.75 -24.29
CA GLU A 239 8.58 -5.25 -25.63
C GLU A 239 8.78 -3.72 -25.63
N LEU A 240 7.91 -2.99 -24.93
CA LEU A 240 8.02 -1.53 -24.79
C LEU A 240 9.30 -1.13 -24.07
N LYS A 241 9.66 -1.82 -22.97
CA LYS A 241 10.96 -1.64 -22.31
C LYS A 241 12.12 -1.93 -23.24
N ALA A 242 12.08 -3.05 -23.97
CA ALA A 242 13.14 -3.43 -24.90
C ALA A 242 13.35 -2.40 -26.02
N SER A 243 12.27 -1.74 -26.46
CA SER A 243 12.31 -0.73 -27.53
C SER A 243 12.76 0.67 -27.06
N GLN A 244 12.63 0.98 -25.76
CA GLN A 244 13.05 2.26 -25.17
C GLN A 244 14.49 2.23 -24.64
N ILE A 245 15.12 1.04 -24.59
CA ILE A 245 16.55 0.88 -24.34
C ILE A 245 17.26 1.00 -25.70
N PRO A 246 18.22 1.91 -25.91
CA PRO A 246 18.96 1.98 -27.16
C PRO A 246 19.66 0.64 -27.44
N ASP A 247 19.66 0.26 -28.71
CA ASP A 247 20.31 -0.92 -29.29
C ASP A 247 21.82 -0.90 -28.97
N ILE A 248 22.20 -1.45 -27.82
CA ILE A 248 23.58 -1.83 -27.53
C ILE A 248 23.65 -3.31 -27.93
N PRO A 249 24.46 -3.67 -28.94
CA PRO A 249 24.49 -5.04 -29.44
C PRO A 249 24.88 -5.98 -28.30
N ILE A 250 23.99 -6.92 -28.01
CA ILE A 250 24.23 -7.99 -27.04
C ILE A 250 25.18 -8.98 -27.71
N THR A 251 26.48 -8.74 -27.61
CA THR A 251 27.47 -9.79 -27.87
C THR A 251 27.36 -10.83 -26.78
N GLU A 252 26.84 -11.99 -27.17
CA GLU A 252 26.90 -13.24 -26.43
C GLU A 252 28.36 -13.52 -26.04
N LYS A 253 28.59 -13.76 -24.73
CA LYS A 253 29.88 -13.98 -24.06
C LYS A 253 30.85 -12.78 -24.02
N ALA A 254 30.68 -12.00 -22.95
CA ALA A 254 31.78 -11.77 -22.01
C ALA A 254 31.21 -11.90 -20.59
N VAL A 255 31.94 -12.64 -19.75
CA VAL A 255 31.87 -12.58 -18.29
C VAL A 255 31.66 -11.11 -17.89
N PRO A 256 30.74 -10.76 -16.98
CA PRO A 256 30.57 -9.37 -16.57
C PRO A 256 31.93 -8.88 -16.07
N GLU A 257 32.59 -8.07 -16.89
CA GLU A 257 33.75 -7.32 -16.47
C GLU A 257 33.24 -6.39 -15.39
N LYS A 258 33.78 -6.58 -14.19
CA LYS A 258 33.56 -5.78 -12.98
C LYS A 258 33.06 -4.37 -13.34
N LEU A 259 31.74 -4.16 -13.21
CA LEU A 259 31.27 -2.91 -12.61
C LEU A 259 32.18 -2.65 -11.41
N PRO A 260 32.67 -1.42 -11.16
CA PRO A 260 33.41 -1.16 -9.94
C PRO A 260 32.57 -1.78 -8.84
N ALA A 261 33.11 -2.82 -8.20
CA ALA A 261 32.35 -3.61 -7.26
C ALA A 261 31.74 -2.58 -6.32
N LYS A 262 30.40 -2.50 -6.24
CA LYS A 262 29.81 -1.85 -5.08
C LYS A 262 30.40 -2.62 -3.91
N MET A 263 31.39 -1.99 -3.26
CA MET A 263 32.09 -2.53 -2.13
C MET A 263 31.05 -2.49 -1.03
N GLY A 264 30.47 -3.63 -0.73
CA GLY A 264 29.25 -3.67 0.07
C GLY A 264 28.82 -5.10 0.31
N LYS A 265 28.42 -5.40 1.54
CA LYS A 265 28.03 -6.76 1.91
C LYS A 265 26.70 -7.12 1.26
N LYS A 266 26.61 -8.36 0.78
CA LYS A 266 25.43 -8.90 0.13
C LYS A 266 24.56 -9.62 1.15
N ILE A 267 23.29 -9.26 1.21
CA ILE A 267 22.30 -9.88 2.09
C ILE A 267 21.19 -10.46 1.22
N VAL A 268 20.85 -11.73 1.43
CA VAL A 268 19.61 -12.29 0.88
C VAL A 268 18.56 -12.32 1.98
N LEU A 269 17.39 -11.75 1.72
CA LEU A 269 16.25 -11.68 2.63
C LEU A 269 15.12 -12.57 2.09
N ILE A 270 14.63 -13.50 2.91
CA ILE A 270 13.60 -14.47 2.53
C ILE A 270 12.45 -14.39 3.54
N ASP A 271 11.28 -13.98 3.07
CA ASP A 271 10.07 -13.79 3.86
C ASP A 271 8.85 -13.81 2.94
N ASP A 272 7.74 -14.40 3.35
CA ASP A 272 6.54 -14.50 2.51
C ASP A 272 5.63 -13.26 2.58
N THR A 273 6.02 -12.28 3.39
CA THR A 273 5.30 -11.03 3.55
C THR A 273 6.03 -9.91 2.81
N ASP A 274 5.52 -9.50 1.64
CA ASP A 274 6.08 -8.41 0.81
C ASP A 274 6.38 -7.12 1.60
N MET A 275 5.45 -6.72 2.47
CA MET A 275 5.61 -5.53 3.31
C MET A 275 6.80 -5.63 4.27
N LEU A 276 7.09 -6.83 4.79
CA LEU A 276 8.23 -7.05 5.67
C LEU A 276 9.53 -7.05 4.87
N LEU A 277 9.53 -7.59 3.65
CA LEU A 277 10.67 -7.49 2.74
C LEU A 277 11.05 -6.03 2.44
N ILE A 278 10.06 -5.22 2.06
CA ILE A 278 10.25 -3.79 1.77
C ILE A 278 10.73 -3.04 3.01
N PHE A 279 10.11 -3.28 4.17
CA PHE A 279 10.50 -2.65 5.42
C PHE A 279 11.95 -2.97 5.82
N VAL A 280 12.32 -4.25 5.80
CA VAL A 280 13.68 -4.69 6.16
C VAL A 280 14.70 -4.16 5.16
N GLU A 281 14.36 -4.15 3.87
CA GLU A 281 15.22 -3.57 2.82
C GLU A 281 15.46 -2.08 3.06
N ASP A 282 14.41 -1.29 3.30
CA ASP A 282 14.50 0.15 3.55
C ASP A 282 15.28 0.48 4.84
N VAL A 283 14.99 -0.24 5.92
CA VAL A 283 15.69 -0.07 7.22
C VAL A 283 17.19 -0.34 7.08
N LEU A 284 17.57 -1.40 6.37
CA LEU A 284 18.97 -1.77 6.20
C LEU A 284 19.68 -0.87 5.19
N ALA A 285 19.03 -0.50 4.09
CA ALA A 285 19.59 0.43 3.09
C ALA A 285 19.78 1.84 3.67
N THR A 286 18.86 2.29 4.54
CA THR A 286 18.98 3.56 5.27
C THR A 286 20.13 3.52 6.28
N ALA A 287 20.31 2.40 6.99
CA ALA A 287 21.36 2.24 7.98
C ALA A 287 22.76 2.08 7.37
N ASP A 288 22.87 1.43 6.22
CA ASP A 288 24.12 1.24 5.49
C ASP A 288 23.85 1.20 3.97
N PRO A 289 24.06 2.34 3.27
CA PRO A 289 23.84 2.45 1.83
C PRO A 289 24.73 1.57 0.96
N GLU A 290 25.78 0.95 1.54
CA GLU A 290 26.66 0.01 0.83
C GLU A 290 26.07 -1.41 0.80
N LEU A 291 25.08 -1.73 1.63
CA LEU A 291 24.43 -3.04 1.62
C LEU A 291 23.73 -3.33 0.29
N GLN A 292 23.89 -4.57 -0.17
CA GLN A 292 23.23 -5.08 -1.36
C GLN A 292 22.22 -6.12 -0.94
N ILE A 293 20.93 -5.77 -1.00
CA ILE A 293 19.85 -6.63 -0.54
C ILE A 293 19.21 -7.31 -1.74
N THR A 294 18.94 -8.61 -1.63
CA THR A 294 18.19 -9.39 -2.62
C THR A 294 17.06 -10.11 -1.89
N THR A 295 15.83 -9.92 -2.34
CA THR A 295 14.64 -10.45 -1.66
C THR A 295 14.08 -11.70 -2.35
N ALA A 296 13.38 -12.54 -1.59
CA ALA A 296 12.63 -13.67 -2.11
C ALA A 296 11.40 -13.95 -1.23
N LEU A 297 10.28 -14.31 -1.86
CA LEU A 297 8.98 -14.54 -1.20
C LEU A 297 8.74 -15.96 -0.73
N ASN A 298 9.64 -16.88 -1.05
CA ASN A 298 9.51 -18.29 -0.71
C ASN A 298 10.90 -18.94 -0.62
N ALA A 299 10.95 -20.11 -0.01
CA ALA A 299 12.21 -20.80 0.28
C ALA A 299 12.91 -21.28 -1.01
N THR A 300 12.12 -21.73 -1.99
CA THR A 300 12.63 -22.21 -3.29
C THR A 300 13.38 -21.14 -4.06
N ASP A 301 12.81 -19.95 -4.20
CA ASP A 301 13.45 -18.83 -4.90
C ASP A 301 14.57 -18.22 -4.06
N GLY A 302 14.42 -18.20 -2.73
CA GLY A 302 15.48 -17.80 -1.80
C GLY A 302 16.76 -18.61 -1.98
N ILE A 303 16.67 -19.95 -2.06
CA ILE A 303 17.83 -20.81 -2.32
C ILE A 303 18.50 -20.49 -3.66
N LYS A 304 17.72 -20.30 -4.73
CA LYS A 304 18.28 -19.91 -6.04
C LYS A 304 19.02 -18.58 -5.97
N GLN A 305 18.48 -17.60 -5.23
CA GLN A 305 19.15 -16.32 -5.05
C GLN A 305 20.44 -16.45 -4.23
N ILE A 306 20.45 -17.28 -3.19
CA ILE A 306 21.65 -17.55 -2.39
C ILE A 306 22.76 -18.16 -3.25
N GLU A 307 22.44 -19.17 -4.06
CA GLU A 307 23.41 -19.81 -4.96
C GLU A 307 23.94 -18.85 -6.03
N ARG A 308 23.09 -17.95 -6.54
CA ARG A 308 23.45 -16.98 -7.57
C ARG A 308 24.28 -15.82 -7.03
N VAL A 309 23.90 -15.27 -5.88
CA VAL A 309 24.47 -14.02 -5.33
C VAL A 309 25.69 -14.28 -4.45
N ASN A 310 25.76 -15.48 -3.85
CA ASN A 310 26.70 -15.88 -2.80
C ASN A 310 26.78 -14.81 -1.70
N PRO A 311 25.69 -14.64 -0.91
CA PRO A 311 25.58 -13.56 0.07
C PRO A 311 26.53 -13.74 1.25
N ASP A 312 26.83 -12.62 1.90
CA ASP A 312 27.59 -12.56 3.16
C ASP A 312 26.70 -12.85 4.38
N LEU A 313 25.38 -12.72 4.25
CA LEU A 313 24.38 -13.02 5.28
C LEU A 313 23.03 -13.38 4.64
N VAL A 314 22.32 -14.33 5.24
CA VAL A 314 20.91 -14.61 4.92
C VAL A 314 20.03 -14.18 6.08
N LEU A 315 19.02 -13.37 5.81
CA LEU A 315 17.90 -13.11 6.71
C LEU A 315 16.75 -14.02 6.28
N LEU A 316 16.30 -14.89 7.18
CA LEU A 316 15.41 -15.99 6.81
C LEU A 316 14.22 -16.06 7.76
N ASP A 317 13.01 -15.96 7.23
CA ASP A 317 11.83 -16.34 7.96
C ASP A 317 11.77 -17.85 8.23
N TYR A 318 11.35 -18.23 9.43
CA TYR A 318 11.16 -19.64 9.77
C TYR A 318 9.93 -20.26 9.11
N SER A 319 8.86 -19.48 8.88
CA SER A 319 7.53 -19.97 8.51
C SER A 319 7.17 -19.59 7.08
N LEU A 320 7.85 -20.21 6.11
CA LEU A 320 7.62 -19.97 4.69
C LEU A 320 6.50 -20.86 4.10
N PRO A 321 5.84 -20.44 3.01
CA PRO A 321 4.67 -21.11 2.43
C PRO A 321 4.98 -22.47 1.80
N ASP A 322 6.23 -22.71 1.38
CA ASP A 322 6.66 -23.96 0.76
C ASP A 322 7.35 -24.91 1.76
N PHE A 323 8.42 -24.47 2.44
CA PHE A 323 9.03 -25.25 3.51
C PHE A 323 9.70 -24.36 4.56
N ASN A 324 9.69 -24.83 5.81
CA ASN A 324 10.22 -24.09 6.95
C ASN A 324 11.70 -23.70 6.77
N GLY A 325 12.11 -22.59 7.38
CA GLY A 325 13.46 -22.05 7.28
C GLY A 325 14.56 -23.01 7.76
N ASP A 326 14.25 -23.98 8.62
CA ASP A 326 15.23 -24.99 9.03
C ASP A 326 15.58 -25.98 7.90
N GLU A 327 14.67 -26.20 6.95
CA GLU A 327 14.93 -26.97 5.74
C GLU A 327 15.81 -26.19 4.74
N VAL A 328 15.60 -24.87 4.61
CA VAL A 328 16.52 -24.00 3.84
C VAL A 328 17.94 -24.14 4.40
N CYS A 329 18.10 -24.00 5.72
CA CYS A 329 19.42 -24.10 6.36
C CYS A 329 20.11 -25.45 6.11
N ARG A 330 19.38 -26.57 6.12
CA ARG A 330 19.95 -27.89 5.81
C ARG A 330 20.48 -27.96 4.39
N ARG A 331 19.71 -27.48 3.41
CA ARG A 331 20.14 -27.46 2.01
C ARG A 331 21.35 -26.57 1.79
N LEU A 332 21.46 -25.45 2.51
CA LEU A 332 22.67 -24.63 2.48
C LEU A 332 23.89 -25.38 3.02
N LEU A 333 23.73 -26.19 4.07
CA LEU A 333 24.82 -27.00 4.66
C LEU A 333 25.25 -28.17 3.75
N GLU A 334 24.35 -28.68 2.90
CA GLU A 334 24.64 -29.77 1.95
C GLU A 334 25.56 -29.35 0.78
N ASN A 335 25.70 -28.04 0.54
CA ASN A 335 26.53 -27.49 -0.52
C ASN A 335 27.74 -26.73 0.06
N GLU A 336 28.95 -27.18 -0.27
CA GLU A 336 30.22 -26.62 0.26
C GLU A 336 30.37 -25.11 0.02
N HIS A 337 29.76 -24.59 -1.05
CA HIS A 337 29.82 -23.18 -1.40
C HIS A 337 28.91 -22.31 -0.53
N THR A 338 27.79 -22.85 -0.05
CA THR A 338 26.79 -22.12 0.75
C THR A 338 26.83 -22.46 2.23
N ALA A 339 27.46 -23.57 2.62
CA ALA A 339 27.50 -24.07 4.00
C ALA A 339 28.12 -23.10 5.00
N ARG A 340 28.97 -22.16 4.51
CA ARG A 340 29.65 -21.15 5.33
C ARG A 340 28.87 -19.86 5.50
N ILE A 341 27.76 -19.70 4.79
CA ILE A 341 26.97 -18.47 4.80
C ILE A 341 26.21 -18.40 6.14
N PRO A 342 26.40 -17.34 6.95
CA PRO A 342 25.67 -17.17 8.18
C PRO A 342 24.19 -16.88 7.90
N VAL A 343 23.32 -17.44 8.73
CA VAL A 343 21.86 -17.26 8.68
C VAL A 343 21.38 -16.61 9.97
N LEU A 344 20.64 -15.51 9.84
CA LEU A 344 19.87 -14.89 10.91
C LEU A 344 18.41 -15.25 10.70
N MET A 345 17.84 -16.01 11.62
CA MET A 345 16.43 -16.41 11.54
C MET A 345 15.50 -15.36 12.16
N MET A 346 14.36 -15.16 11.54
CA MET A 346 13.29 -14.29 12.00
C MET A 346 12.01 -15.10 12.14
N SER A 347 11.24 -14.93 13.22
CA SER A 347 9.93 -15.59 13.31
C SER A 347 9.07 -15.07 14.47
N ALA A 348 7.75 -15.21 14.35
CA ALA A 348 6.83 -15.14 15.49
C ALA A 348 6.79 -16.48 16.28
N HIS A 349 7.27 -17.57 15.70
CA HIS A 349 7.34 -18.91 16.30
C HIS A 349 8.68 -19.12 17.01
N VAL A 350 8.85 -18.43 18.14
CA VAL A 350 10.14 -18.34 18.85
C VAL A 350 10.67 -19.69 19.32
N ALA A 351 9.79 -20.60 19.78
CA ALA A 351 10.21 -21.90 20.29
C ALA A 351 10.80 -22.78 19.18
N GLU A 352 10.13 -22.82 18.03
CA GLU A 352 10.52 -23.59 16.85
C GLU A 352 11.78 -23.01 16.19
N MET A 353 11.84 -21.68 16.05
CA MET A 353 13.03 -20.97 15.57
C MET A 353 14.24 -21.24 16.47
N ASN A 354 14.09 -21.16 17.80
CA ASN A 354 15.20 -21.40 18.72
C ASN A 354 15.63 -22.87 18.74
N ALA A 355 14.70 -23.81 18.60
CA ALA A 355 15.02 -25.23 18.46
C ALA A 355 15.81 -25.52 17.17
N ALA A 356 15.44 -24.86 16.06
CA ALA A 356 16.19 -24.93 14.81
C ALA A 356 17.59 -24.33 14.95
N ALA A 357 17.70 -23.12 15.52
CA ALA A 357 18.96 -22.43 15.75
C ALA A 357 19.94 -23.21 16.66
N ALA A 358 19.42 -23.96 17.63
CA ALA A 358 20.25 -24.80 18.49
C ALA A 358 20.86 -26.03 17.79
N ARG A 359 20.26 -26.46 16.66
CA ARG A 359 20.66 -27.67 15.93
C ARG A 359 21.48 -27.38 14.67
N LEU A 360 21.31 -26.22 14.06
CA LEU A 360 21.89 -25.86 12.77
C LEU A 360 23.04 -24.87 12.96
N GLU A 361 24.24 -25.30 12.61
CA GLU A 361 25.48 -24.53 12.88
C GLU A 361 25.63 -23.26 12.05
N ASN A 362 24.94 -23.15 10.91
CA ASN A 362 24.90 -21.95 10.09
C ASN A 362 23.94 -20.88 10.63
N VAL A 363 23.06 -21.19 11.59
CA VAL A 363 22.19 -20.20 12.23
C VAL A 363 22.96 -19.49 13.34
N VAL A 364 23.32 -18.24 13.10
CA VAL A 364 24.23 -17.47 13.98
C VAL A 364 23.50 -16.48 14.88
N ALA A 365 22.25 -16.14 14.54
CA ALA A 365 21.42 -15.23 15.31
C ALA A 365 19.93 -15.50 15.05
N THR A 366 19.09 -15.08 16.00
CA THR A 366 17.64 -15.11 15.87
C THR A 366 17.04 -13.77 16.29
N ILE A 367 15.89 -13.42 15.71
CA ILE A 367 15.10 -12.25 16.09
C ILE A 367 13.61 -12.60 16.08
N GLU A 368 12.90 -12.24 17.16
CA GLU A 368 11.47 -12.45 17.27
C GLU A 368 10.71 -11.37 16.49
N LYS A 369 9.66 -11.77 15.76
CA LYS A 369 8.70 -10.85 15.12
C LYS A 369 7.55 -10.56 16.08
N PRO A 370 7.07 -9.31 16.17
CA PRO A 370 7.59 -8.10 15.51
C PRO A 370 8.87 -7.57 16.17
N PHE A 371 9.73 -6.92 15.38
CA PHE A 371 10.99 -6.34 15.84
C PHE A 371 11.10 -4.85 15.51
N LEU A 372 11.91 -4.12 16.29
CA LEU A 372 12.22 -2.72 16.05
C LEU A 372 13.37 -2.58 15.03
N SER A 373 13.35 -1.51 14.22
CA SER A 373 14.38 -1.22 13.22
C SER A 373 15.79 -1.20 13.81
N ASP A 374 15.98 -0.53 14.95
CA ASP A 374 17.27 -0.45 15.65
C ASP A 374 17.78 -1.83 16.09
N ALA A 375 16.88 -2.73 16.50
CA ALA A 375 17.22 -4.07 16.94
C ALA A 375 17.71 -4.93 15.76
N LEU A 376 17.03 -4.83 14.61
CA LEU A 376 17.41 -5.47 13.37
C LEU A 376 18.77 -4.96 12.86
N VAL A 377 18.93 -3.64 12.72
CA VAL A 377 20.17 -3.00 12.24
C VAL A 377 21.35 -3.41 13.12
N SER A 378 21.19 -3.31 14.45
CA SER A 378 22.22 -3.72 15.40
C SER A 378 22.60 -5.19 15.25
N LEU A 379 21.62 -6.07 15.00
CA LEU A 379 21.86 -7.50 14.87
C LEU A 379 22.55 -7.85 13.54
N VAL A 380 22.15 -7.20 12.45
CA VAL A 380 22.80 -7.35 11.13
C VAL A 380 24.23 -6.85 11.16
N GLN A 381 24.50 -5.68 11.76
CA GLN A 381 25.85 -5.13 11.89
C GLN A 381 26.78 -6.02 12.72
N ARG A 382 26.28 -6.56 13.84
CA ARG A 382 27.04 -7.50 14.69
C ARG A 382 27.37 -8.79 13.96
N THR A 383 26.37 -9.38 13.31
CA THR A 383 26.52 -10.67 12.59
C THR A 383 27.45 -10.52 11.39
N SER A 384 27.34 -9.41 10.68
CA SER A 384 28.18 -9.11 9.51
C SER A 384 29.64 -8.83 9.86
N SER A 385 29.97 -8.52 11.13
CA SER A 385 31.33 -8.17 11.57
C SER A 385 32.17 -9.37 12.02
N GLY A 386 31.66 -10.60 11.90
CA GLY A 386 32.41 -11.83 12.17
C GLY A 386 32.71 -12.11 13.65
N VAL A 387 32.08 -11.37 14.58
CA VAL A 387 32.20 -11.65 16.02
C VAL A 387 31.23 -12.81 16.35
N PRO A 388 31.70 -13.96 16.85
CA PRO A 388 30.80 -15.06 17.21
C PRO A 388 29.96 -14.64 18.41
N VAL A 389 28.65 -14.53 18.22
CA VAL A 389 27.71 -14.25 19.32
C VAL A 389 27.06 -15.55 19.76
N ARG A 390 27.59 -16.15 20.84
CA ARG A 390 26.79 -17.01 21.72
C ARG A 390 26.21 -16.13 22.82
N THR A 391 25.08 -15.48 22.59
CA THR A 391 24.31 -14.87 23.67
C THR A 391 23.49 -15.94 24.38
N LYS A 392 23.94 -16.29 25.58
CA LYS A 392 23.12 -16.97 26.58
C LYS A 392 21.82 -16.17 26.77
N THR A 393 20.72 -16.90 26.75
CA THR A 393 19.40 -16.50 27.24
C THR A 393 19.52 -15.60 28.47
N VAL A 394 18.97 -14.39 28.40
CA VAL A 394 18.66 -13.63 29.61
C VAL A 394 17.41 -14.28 30.19
N GLU A 395 17.60 -15.12 31.20
CA GLU A 395 16.50 -15.57 32.06
C GLU A 395 15.90 -14.36 32.78
N PRO A 396 14.57 -14.22 32.84
CA PRO A 396 13.93 -13.36 33.82
C PRO A 396 14.19 -13.95 35.21
N ALA A 397 14.67 -13.08 36.12
CA ALA A 397 14.97 -13.41 37.49
C ALA A 397 13.85 -14.22 38.17
N ALA A 398 14.22 -15.37 38.72
CA ALA A 398 13.41 -16.18 39.59
C ALA A 398 12.94 -15.38 40.83
N SER A 399 11.64 -15.37 41.10
CA SER A 399 11.14 -15.32 42.46
C SER A 399 10.93 -16.75 42.95
N ALA A 400 11.94 -17.30 43.63
CA ALA A 400 11.78 -18.51 44.42
C ALA A 400 11.12 -18.16 45.77
N GLN A 401 9.97 -18.78 46.07
CA GLN A 401 9.53 -19.13 47.43
C GLN A 401 8.48 -20.26 47.29
N THR A 402 8.92 -21.52 47.34
CA THR A 402 8.94 -22.42 48.51
C THR A 402 7.68 -23.29 48.67
N SER A 403 7.83 -24.54 48.22
CA SER A 403 7.58 -25.80 48.94
C SER A 403 6.17 -26.20 49.43
N ARG A 404 5.62 -27.17 48.67
CA ARG A 404 5.16 -28.53 49.07
C ARG A 404 3.76 -28.76 49.71
N PRO A 405 3.19 -29.98 49.53
CA PRO A 405 1.77 -30.21 49.33
C PRO A 405 1.07 -30.84 50.56
N VAL A 406 -0.26 -30.81 50.56
CA VAL A 406 -1.11 -31.64 51.44
C VAL A 406 -1.99 -32.55 50.59
N ARG A 407 -2.16 -33.77 51.09
CA ARG A 407 -2.64 -35.00 50.45
C ARG A 407 -3.99 -35.42 51.06
N VAL A 408 -4.84 -36.07 50.25
CA VAL A 408 -6.00 -36.98 50.56
C VAL A 408 -7.19 -36.42 51.39
N THR A 409 -8.47 -36.81 51.28
CA THR A 409 -9.24 -37.90 50.60
C THR A 409 -10.76 -37.60 50.64
N ALA A 410 -11.50 -38.26 49.73
CA ALA A 410 -12.84 -38.87 49.86
C ALA A 410 -14.12 -38.02 49.97
N GLY A 411 -15.15 -38.42 49.20
CA GLY A 411 -16.54 -38.00 49.39
C GLY A 411 -17.46 -38.18 48.17
N GLU A 412 -17.96 -39.40 48.01
CA GLU A 412 -18.86 -39.98 47.01
C GLU A 412 -20.10 -39.23 46.48
N ALA A 413 -20.46 -39.64 45.25
CA ALA A 413 -21.77 -40.05 44.72
C ALA A 413 -22.83 -39.05 44.17
N MET A 414 -23.15 -39.34 42.90
CA MET A 414 -24.31 -39.01 42.05
C MET A 414 -25.64 -39.61 42.64
N PRO A 415 -26.87 -39.26 42.17
CA PRO A 415 -27.30 -39.62 40.82
C PRO A 415 -28.21 -38.63 40.05
N LYS A 416 -28.21 -38.89 38.75
CA LYS A 416 -29.04 -38.37 37.64
C LYS A 416 -30.54 -38.66 37.83
N GLN A 417 -31.38 -37.87 37.17
CA GLN A 417 -32.53 -38.25 36.28
C GLN A 417 -33.49 -37.03 36.14
N GLN A 418 -34.20 -36.71 35.05
CA GLN A 418 -34.30 -37.20 33.66
C GLN A 418 -35.41 -36.39 32.93
N LYS A 419 -35.18 -36.02 31.64
CA LYS A 419 -36.17 -35.83 30.53
C LYS A 419 -37.27 -34.75 30.68
N ASN A 420 -37.85 -34.13 29.65
CA ASN A 420 -37.76 -34.21 28.18
C ASN A 420 -38.50 -32.97 27.58
N GLU A 421 -38.06 -32.57 26.39
CA GLU A 421 -38.87 -32.17 25.22
C GLU A 421 -39.59 -30.80 25.11
N VAL A 422 -39.31 -30.20 23.95
CA VAL A 422 -39.87 -29.05 23.20
C VAL A 422 -41.01 -29.64 22.31
N PRO A 423 -42.09 -28.95 21.83
CA PRO A 423 -41.93 -27.73 21.02
C PRO A 423 -43.09 -26.72 20.82
N SER A 424 -42.66 -25.50 20.43
CA SER A 424 -43.16 -24.60 19.36
C SER A 424 -44.66 -24.27 19.10
N ARG A 425 -44.86 -22.96 18.85
CA ARG A 425 -45.73 -22.26 17.85
C ARG A 425 -47.09 -21.65 18.25
N LEU A 426 -47.15 -20.33 18.01
CA LEU A 426 -48.18 -19.50 17.34
C LEU A 426 -49.60 -19.40 17.92
N SER A 427 -50.02 -18.16 18.21
CA SER A 427 -51.14 -17.40 17.59
C SER A 427 -51.82 -16.40 18.54
N ALA A 428 -52.63 -15.50 17.97
CA ALA A 428 -52.73 -14.09 18.30
C ALA A 428 -54.13 -13.62 18.79
N VAL A 429 -54.19 -12.59 19.68
CA VAL A 429 -55.10 -11.39 19.69
C VAL A 429 -56.64 -11.65 19.89
N PRO A 430 -57.62 -10.71 20.17
CA PRO A 430 -57.75 -9.29 20.65
C PRO A 430 -58.80 -9.11 21.83
N PRO A 431 -59.59 -8.00 22.00
CA PRO A 431 -59.34 -6.60 22.46
C PRO A 431 -60.32 -6.18 23.63
N PRO A 432 -60.79 -4.90 23.93
CA PRO A 432 -61.29 -3.81 23.05
C PRO A 432 -61.01 -2.30 23.44
N ARG A 433 -61.16 -1.42 22.40
CA ARG A 433 -61.79 -0.05 22.28
C ARG A 433 -61.46 1.14 23.23
N ARG A 434 -61.00 2.30 22.68
CA ARG A 434 -61.71 3.58 22.29
C ARG A 434 -62.20 4.41 23.51
N THR A 435 -61.99 5.72 23.72
CA THR A 435 -62.05 6.93 22.87
C THR A 435 -61.45 8.19 23.56
N SER A 436 -60.93 9.13 22.75
CA SER A 436 -60.87 10.62 22.86
C SER A 436 -61.08 11.37 24.21
N THR A 437 -60.28 12.41 24.46
CA THR A 437 -60.69 13.84 24.36
C THR A 437 -59.54 14.83 24.63
N SER A 438 -59.78 16.05 24.18
CA SER A 438 -58.90 17.20 23.92
C SER A 438 -58.65 18.11 25.13
N LYS A 439 -57.76 19.09 24.94
CA LYS A 439 -57.57 20.38 25.67
C LYS A 439 -56.91 20.27 27.06
N LYS A 440 -56.06 21.18 27.54
CA LYS A 440 -55.70 22.55 27.15
C LYS A 440 -54.47 22.97 27.97
N ASN A 441 -53.71 23.90 27.41
CA ASN A 441 -53.02 25.03 28.06
C ASN A 441 -51.97 24.79 29.16
N GLY A 442 -50.84 25.48 28.97
CA GLY A 442 -50.14 26.08 30.11
C GLY A 442 -48.62 26.10 30.04
N LYS A 443 -48.04 26.97 29.20
CA LYS A 443 -46.82 27.70 29.61
C LYS A 443 -47.17 28.50 30.88
N PRO A 444 -46.25 28.81 31.82
CA PRO A 444 -45.06 29.59 31.44
C PRO A 444 -43.81 29.48 32.35
N THR A 445 -42.73 30.09 31.83
CA THR A 445 -41.70 30.92 32.51
C THR A 445 -40.82 30.31 33.61
N ARG A 446 -39.48 30.20 33.42
CA ARG A 446 -38.43 31.25 33.28
C ARG A 446 -37.98 31.82 34.64
N LYS A 447 -36.71 31.56 35.00
CA LYS A 447 -35.69 32.44 35.64
C LYS A 447 -34.54 31.54 36.14
N LYS A 448 -33.32 31.60 35.58
CA LYS A 448 -32.23 32.58 35.76
C LYS A 448 -31.96 32.95 37.22
N SER A 449 -30.80 32.53 37.73
CA SER A 449 -29.91 33.39 38.53
C SER A 449 -28.49 32.83 38.53
N ALA A 450 -27.54 33.67 38.14
CA ALA A 450 -26.11 33.49 38.28
C ALA A 450 -25.64 33.97 39.67
N THR A 451 -24.59 33.38 40.23
CA THR A 451 -23.58 34.14 41.00
C THR A 451 -22.25 33.39 41.12
N ALA A 452 -21.21 34.16 41.40
CA ALA A 452 -19.82 34.00 41.00
C ALA A 452 -18.90 33.28 42.03
N ARG A 453 -17.87 32.62 41.46
CA ARG A 453 -16.43 32.62 41.81
C ARG A 453 -16.01 32.41 43.28
N LYS A 454 -15.31 31.30 43.53
CA LYS A 454 -14.18 31.24 44.47
C LYS A 454 -13.06 30.34 43.93
N THR A 455 -11.88 30.94 43.89
CA THR A 455 -10.57 30.44 43.49
C THR A 455 -10.11 29.30 44.39
N LYS A 456 -9.60 28.21 43.79
CA LYS A 456 -8.68 27.24 44.42
C LYS A 456 -7.74 26.74 43.33
N MET A 457 -6.44 27.02 43.45
CA MET A 457 -5.41 26.26 42.76
C MET A 457 -5.24 24.92 43.48
N PRO A 458 -5.03 23.82 42.74
CA PRO A 458 -4.30 22.67 43.26
C PRO A 458 -2.95 22.48 42.57
N LYS A 459 -2.05 21.88 43.35
CA LYS A 459 -0.66 21.51 43.10
C LYS A 459 -0.49 20.55 41.92
N GLU A 460 0.74 20.54 41.41
CA GLU A 460 1.33 19.56 40.48
C GLU A 460 0.91 18.10 40.75
N GLU A 461 0.42 17.46 39.69
CA GLU A 461 0.67 16.04 39.40
C GLU A 461 0.95 15.95 37.89
N ALA A 462 2.23 15.88 37.53
CA ALA A 462 2.66 15.53 36.18
C ALA A 462 2.38 14.04 35.94
N LYS A 463 1.13 13.70 35.61
CA LYS A 463 0.82 12.43 34.95
C LYS A 463 1.24 12.55 33.50
N MET A 464 2.18 11.72 33.06
CA MET A 464 2.42 11.43 31.65
C MET A 464 1.06 11.07 31.03
N ARG A 465 0.53 11.98 30.22
CA ARG A 465 -0.65 11.72 29.39
C ARG A 465 -0.10 11.14 28.10
N THR A 466 -0.43 9.89 27.81
CA THR A 466 -0.39 9.41 26.43
C THR A 466 -1.25 10.37 25.58
N PRO A 467 -0.75 10.86 24.43
CA PRO A 467 -1.53 11.77 23.61
C PRO A 467 -2.77 11.02 23.11
N GLU A 468 -3.97 11.49 23.46
CA GLU A 468 -5.19 10.96 22.84
C GLU A 468 -5.15 11.27 21.34
N PRO A 469 -5.54 10.33 20.46
CA PRO A 469 -5.64 10.58 19.04
C PRO A 469 -6.64 11.70 18.77
N SER A 470 -6.27 12.60 17.86
CA SER A 470 -7.13 13.70 17.45
C SER A 470 -8.41 13.19 16.79
N ASP A 471 -9.49 13.99 16.87
CA ASP A 471 -10.76 13.66 16.20
C ASP A 471 -10.59 13.49 14.67
N GLU A 472 -9.55 14.09 14.08
CA GLU A 472 -9.21 13.97 12.66
C GLU A 472 -8.58 12.60 12.33
N GLU A 473 -7.64 12.12 13.16
CA GLU A 473 -7.05 10.78 13.01
C GLU A 473 -8.10 9.68 13.21
N VAL A 474 -8.99 9.85 14.19
CA VAL A 474 -10.09 8.90 14.43
C VAL A 474 -11.06 8.89 13.26
N ARG A 475 -11.35 10.04 12.64
CA ARG A 475 -12.20 10.11 11.43
C ARG A 475 -11.61 9.35 10.25
N LEU A 476 -10.32 9.56 9.97
CA LEU A 476 -9.64 8.93 8.87
C LEU A 476 -9.59 7.41 9.07
N ARG A 477 -9.23 6.96 10.28
CA ARG A 477 -9.21 5.52 10.60
C ARG A 477 -10.62 4.92 10.58
N ALA A 478 -11.66 5.65 11.00
CA ALA A 478 -13.05 5.20 10.94
C ALA A 478 -13.55 5.03 9.51
N TYR A 479 -13.14 5.90 8.58
CA TYR A 479 -13.43 5.75 7.16
C TYR A 479 -12.89 4.42 6.61
N PHE A 480 -11.61 4.10 6.87
CA PHE A 480 -11.01 2.84 6.42
C PHE A 480 -11.64 1.60 7.08
N VAL A 481 -12.05 1.69 8.35
CA VAL A 481 -12.83 0.63 9.00
C VAL A 481 -14.18 0.43 8.28
N SER A 482 -14.85 1.51 7.90
CA SER A 482 -16.13 1.47 7.18
C SER A 482 -15.99 0.83 5.80
N GLU A 483 -14.96 1.22 5.04
CA GLU A 483 -14.70 0.68 3.71
C GLU A 483 -14.33 -0.80 3.76
N ARG A 484 -13.46 -1.21 4.70
CA ARG A 484 -13.18 -2.62 4.95
C ARG A 484 -14.44 -3.41 5.29
N ARG A 485 -15.36 -2.83 6.08
CA ARG A 485 -16.61 -3.51 6.41
C ARG A 485 -17.51 -3.68 5.18
N ARG A 486 -17.54 -2.71 4.27
CA ARG A 486 -18.28 -2.81 3.00
C ARG A 486 -17.69 -3.87 2.09
N GLU A 487 -16.37 -3.88 1.93
CA GLU A 487 -15.64 -4.83 1.10
C GLU A 487 -15.86 -6.29 1.56
N PHE A 488 -15.77 -6.54 2.86
CA PHE A 488 -15.90 -7.88 3.43
C PHE A 488 -17.32 -8.23 3.90
N GLY A 489 -18.31 -7.39 3.63
CA GLY A 489 -19.71 -7.60 4.05
C GLY A 489 -19.90 -7.70 5.57
N LEU A 490 -19.03 -7.04 6.35
CA LEU A 490 -19.05 -7.06 7.80
C LEU A 490 -20.07 -6.04 8.35
N PRO A 491 -20.80 -6.37 9.43
CA PRO A 491 -21.78 -5.47 10.02
C PRO A 491 -21.10 -4.27 10.71
N GLY A 492 -21.66 -3.08 10.54
CA GLY A 492 -21.13 -1.86 11.13
C GLY A 492 -21.96 -0.61 10.86
N ASP A 493 -21.69 0.44 11.64
CA ASP A 493 -22.22 1.78 11.48
C ASP A 493 -21.16 2.82 11.88
N ALA A 494 -21.42 4.10 11.59
CA ALA A 494 -20.46 5.17 11.86
C ALA A 494 -20.03 5.27 13.35
N SER A 495 -20.88 4.83 14.29
CA SER A 495 -20.56 4.86 15.72
C SER A 495 -19.60 3.73 16.11
N SER A 496 -19.80 2.55 15.55
CA SER A 496 -18.94 1.38 15.75
C SER A 496 -17.63 1.49 14.96
N ASP A 497 -17.63 2.12 13.78
CA ASP A 497 -16.43 2.44 13.00
C ASP A 497 -15.54 3.43 13.78
N TRP A 498 -16.14 4.48 14.36
CA TRP A 498 -15.45 5.45 15.20
C TRP A 498 -14.82 4.82 16.44
N LEU A 499 -15.55 3.93 17.11
CA LEU A 499 -15.07 3.26 18.33
C LEU A 499 -13.90 2.32 18.04
N GLU A 500 -13.99 1.58 16.93
CA GLU A 500 -12.93 0.67 16.49
C GLU A 500 -11.69 1.45 16.04
N ALA A 501 -11.87 2.53 15.29
CA ALA A 501 -10.80 3.44 14.89
C ALA A 501 -10.07 4.06 16.10
N LYS A 502 -10.82 4.58 17.08
CA LYS A 502 -10.23 5.14 18.30
C LYS A 502 -9.48 4.07 19.10
N ARG A 503 -9.98 2.83 19.12
CA ARG A 503 -9.33 1.70 19.80
C ARG A 503 -8.03 1.30 19.12
N GLN A 504 -8.00 1.24 17.79
CA GLN A 504 -6.81 0.93 17.00
C GLN A 504 -5.73 2.00 17.24
N LEU A 505 -6.08 3.28 17.09
CA LEU A 505 -5.15 4.39 17.31
C LEU A 505 -4.61 4.44 18.74
N LEU A 506 -5.44 4.17 19.75
CA LEU A 506 -4.99 4.10 21.14
C LEU A 506 -4.07 2.89 21.40
N SER A 507 -4.28 1.77 20.71
CA SER A 507 -3.41 0.60 20.80
C SER A 507 -2.05 0.81 20.14
N GLU A 508 -2.00 1.68 19.13
CA GLU A 508 -0.76 2.07 18.42
C GLU A 508 0.11 3.01 19.27
N THR A 509 -0.49 3.80 20.16
CA THR A 509 0.26 4.74 21.02
C THR A 509 0.92 4.12 22.28
N GLY A 510 0.64 2.86 22.63
CA GLY A 510 1.25 2.14 23.77
C GLY A 510 1.02 2.79 25.16
N PRO A 511 1.21 2.06 26.28
CA PRO A 511 1.22 2.66 27.61
C PRO A 511 2.58 3.34 27.85
N GLY A 512 2.59 4.67 27.91
CA GLY A 512 3.77 5.47 28.28
C GLY A 512 4.10 5.44 29.77
#